data_AF-A0A167P9H9-F1
#
_entry.id   AF-A0A167P9H9-F1
#
_cell.length_a   1.000
_cell.length_b   1.000
_cell.length_c   1.000
_cell.angle_alpha   90.00
_cell.angle_beta   90.00
_cell.angle_gamma   90.00
#
_symmetry.space_group_name_H-M   'P 1'
#
loop_
_entity.id
_entity.type
_entity.pdbx_description
1 polymer ?
#
loop_
_entity_poly.entity_id
_entity_poly.type
_entity_poly.pdbx_seq_one_letter_code
_entity_poly.pdbx_strand_id
1 'polypeptide(L)'
;MVSTRSSSSRAGSAAPETPLPTTPPTPSSRTKRAASRKSLSSSSKASPPPAAAAAAAAGWSHAPDAATLLWLAISLPLVVWDTVYVLGRPHTMENGWLHWPLWTPYRLYGEIDHVYGWKAFHAKSGFTAAQGALNAVETAMYLAYAWPCLTREGRRAVTGRAGAWAVLIGFSAAVMTLSKTVLYWLHEYYSGFDNIGHNDLVSLIFLWIIPNGAWLVGSTWMIYSLGSDILRGIEAASHVKTE
;
A
#
# COMPACT_ATOMS: atom_id res chain seq x y z
N MET A 1 24.63 -31.70 41.73
CA MET A 1 25.35 -33.00 41.73
C MET A 1 25.47 -33.44 43.18
N VAL A 2 25.13 -34.66 43.61
CA VAL A 2 24.41 -35.81 42.98
C VAL A 2 23.53 -36.44 44.08
N SER A 3 22.38 -37.02 43.72
CA SER A 3 21.47 -37.68 44.66
C SER A 3 21.80 -39.17 44.86
N THR A 4 21.78 -39.66 46.09
CA THR A 4 21.55 -41.09 46.42
C THR A 4 20.87 -41.24 47.80
N ARG A 5 19.76 -41.97 47.85
CA ARG A 5 19.25 -42.70 49.03
C ARG A 5 18.15 -43.67 48.59
N SER A 6 18.27 -44.95 48.96
CA SER A 6 17.38 -46.04 48.52
C SER A 6 17.25 -47.11 49.60
N SER A 7 16.05 -47.70 49.76
CA SER A 7 15.74 -48.96 50.52
C SER A 7 16.03 -48.97 52.04
N SER A 8 15.40 -49.76 52.94
CA SER A 8 14.23 -50.68 52.95
C SER A 8 13.63 -50.67 54.40
N SER A 9 12.56 -51.34 54.89
CA SER A 9 11.92 -52.67 54.69
C SER A 9 10.61 -52.75 55.55
N ARG A 10 9.88 -53.86 55.80
CA ARG A 10 9.24 -54.91 54.94
C ARG A 10 8.36 -55.90 55.78
N ALA A 11 7.19 -55.51 56.30
CA ALA A 11 6.21 -56.43 56.96
C ALA A 11 4.77 -55.82 56.95
N GLY A 12 3.65 -56.56 57.01
CA GLY A 12 3.41 -58.02 57.02
C GLY A 12 1.90 -58.36 56.94
N SER A 13 1.54 -59.61 56.57
CA SER A 13 0.17 -60.13 56.30
C SER A 13 -0.74 -60.26 57.56
N ALA A 14 -2.04 -60.66 57.52
CA ALA A 14 -2.87 -61.35 56.52
C ALA A 14 -4.40 -61.09 56.66
N ALA A 15 -5.22 -61.69 55.78
CA ALA A 15 -6.68 -61.84 55.89
C ALA A 15 -7.05 -63.23 56.52
N PRO A 16 -8.30 -63.78 56.54
CA PRO A 16 -9.34 -63.85 55.49
C PRO A 16 -10.72 -63.30 55.99
N GLU A 17 -11.97 -63.67 55.62
CA GLU A 17 -12.60 -64.73 54.76
C GLU A 17 -14.03 -64.26 54.32
N THR A 18 -14.74 -65.04 53.47
CA THR A 18 -16.14 -64.80 53.03
C THR A 18 -16.94 -66.12 52.96
N PRO A 19 -18.29 -66.12 52.96
CA PRO A 19 -19.00 -66.62 51.76
C PRO A 19 -20.35 -65.93 51.38
N LEU A 20 -20.87 -66.32 50.21
CA LEU A 20 -22.08 -65.88 49.46
C LEU A 20 -23.28 -66.86 49.66
N PRO A 21 -24.50 -66.78 49.04
CA PRO A 21 -24.96 -66.11 47.79
C PRO A 21 -26.22 -65.18 47.98
N THR A 22 -27.16 -64.81 47.08
CA THR A 22 -27.65 -65.32 45.75
C THR A 22 -28.38 -64.21 44.93
N THR A 23 -28.90 -64.52 43.73
CA THR A 23 -29.55 -63.63 42.72
C THR A 23 -30.65 -64.37 41.92
N PRO A 24 -31.31 -63.82 40.86
CA PRO A 24 -32.01 -62.52 40.62
C PRO A 24 -33.53 -62.76 40.32
N PRO A 25 -34.36 -61.93 39.61
CA PRO A 25 -34.24 -61.52 38.17
C PRO A 25 -34.74 -60.07 37.81
N THR A 26 -34.72 -59.74 36.51
CA THR A 26 -35.26 -58.51 35.86
C THR A 26 -36.34 -58.89 34.82
N PRO A 27 -37.23 -58.00 34.29
CA PRO A 27 -36.84 -57.06 33.21
C PRO A 27 -37.71 -55.76 32.99
N SER A 28 -37.28 -54.94 32.00
CA SER A 28 -38.10 -54.26 30.95
C SER A 28 -38.37 -52.72 30.93
N SER A 29 -38.17 -52.18 29.71
CA SER A 29 -38.82 -51.02 29.02
C SER A 29 -38.95 -49.61 29.66
N ARG A 30 -38.04 -48.74 29.20
CA ARG A 30 -38.04 -47.26 29.14
C ARG A 30 -39.00 -46.68 28.06
N THR A 31 -39.91 -45.74 28.38
CA THR A 31 -40.35 -44.67 27.42
C THR A 31 -41.09 -43.43 27.99
N LYS A 32 -40.54 -42.23 27.69
CA LYS A 32 -41.21 -40.95 27.28
C LYS A 32 -42.52 -40.44 27.95
N ARG A 33 -42.40 -39.36 28.75
CA ARG A 33 -42.88 -37.95 28.47
C ARG A 33 -42.67 -37.11 29.75
N ALA A 34 -41.96 -35.98 29.77
CA ALA A 34 -42.11 -34.71 29.04
C ALA A 34 -43.15 -33.75 29.66
N ALA A 35 -42.68 -32.85 30.53
CA ALA A 35 -43.38 -31.66 31.01
C ALA A 35 -42.41 -30.47 30.97
N SER A 36 -42.57 -29.58 29.97
CA SER A 36 -41.67 -28.44 29.76
C SER A 36 -42.21 -27.19 30.47
N ARG A 37 -41.42 -26.61 31.38
CA ARG A 37 -41.65 -25.25 31.89
C ARG A 37 -41.01 -24.25 30.92
N LYS A 38 -41.78 -23.31 30.38
CA LYS A 38 -41.22 -22.15 29.66
C LYS A 38 -40.46 -21.26 30.66
N SER A 39 -39.14 -21.21 30.55
CA SER A 39 -38.35 -20.04 30.98
C SER A 39 -38.31 -19.02 29.83
N LEU A 40 -38.28 -17.73 30.16
CA LEU A 40 -38.16 -16.68 29.15
C LEU A 40 -36.71 -16.64 28.64
N SER A 41 -36.53 -16.52 27.33
CA SER A 41 -35.23 -16.31 26.71
C SER A 41 -34.80 -14.85 26.89
N SER A 42 -33.75 -14.62 27.68
CA SER A 42 -33.02 -13.35 27.62
C SER A 42 -32.31 -13.23 26.28
N SER A 43 -32.55 -12.15 25.55
CA SER A 43 -31.86 -11.87 24.29
C SER A 43 -30.39 -11.55 24.56
N SER A 44 -29.50 -12.53 24.36
CA SER A 44 -28.07 -12.28 24.26
C SER A 44 -27.80 -11.41 23.03
N LYS A 45 -27.27 -10.19 23.23
CA LYS A 45 -26.60 -9.47 22.15
C LYS A 45 -25.48 -10.39 21.64
N ALA A 46 -25.54 -10.80 20.37
CA ALA A 46 -24.49 -11.62 19.79
C ALA A 46 -23.19 -10.80 19.74
N SER A 47 -22.15 -11.28 20.41
CA SER A 47 -20.81 -10.70 20.28
C SER A 47 -20.36 -10.79 18.82
N PRO A 48 -19.74 -9.74 18.24
CA PRO A 48 -19.20 -9.81 16.89
C PRO A 48 -18.14 -10.92 16.80
N PRO A 49 -17.95 -11.55 15.62
CA PRO A 49 -16.94 -12.59 15.46
C PRO A 49 -15.55 -12.06 15.82
N PRO A 50 -14.65 -12.89 16.38
CA PRO A 50 -13.40 -12.41 16.97
C PRO A 50 -12.48 -11.68 15.98
N ALA A 51 -12.58 -11.96 14.67
CA ALA A 51 -11.88 -11.21 13.63
C ALA A 51 -12.36 -9.75 13.50
N ALA A 52 -13.67 -9.49 13.64
CA ALA A 52 -14.22 -8.14 13.60
C ALA A 52 -13.93 -7.38 14.90
N ALA A 53 -13.99 -8.05 16.05
CA ALA A 53 -13.58 -7.46 17.33
C ALA A 53 -12.07 -7.12 17.35
N ALA A 54 -11.22 -8.01 16.81
CA ALA A 54 -9.79 -7.75 16.67
C ALA A 54 -9.49 -6.61 15.68
N ALA A 55 -10.24 -6.50 14.58
CA ALA A 55 -10.10 -5.39 13.65
C ALA A 55 -10.54 -4.04 14.27
N ALA A 56 -11.56 -4.02 15.13
CA ALA A 56 -11.97 -2.83 15.86
C ALA A 56 -10.97 -2.44 16.98
N ALA A 57 -10.34 -3.42 17.62
CA ALA A 57 -9.30 -3.19 18.63
C ALA A 57 -7.92 -2.82 18.03
N ALA A 58 -7.66 -3.20 16.77
CA ALA A 58 -6.44 -2.85 16.04
C ALA A 58 -6.56 -1.43 15.46
N GLY A 59 -6.10 -0.44 16.24
CA GLY A 59 -6.08 0.96 15.81
C GLY A 59 -5.36 1.18 14.47
N TRP A 60 -5.90 2.11 13.67
CA TRP A 60 -5.53 2.31 12.26
C TRP A 60 -4.02 2.34 11.98
N SER A 61 -3.63 1.60 10.93
CA SER A 61 -2.27 1.54 10.40
C SER A 61 -2.31 1.62 8.88
N HIS A 62 -1.47 2.47 8.28
CA HIS A 62 -1.22 2.44 6.85
C HIS A 62 -0.06 1.48 6.53
N ALA A 63 -0.19 0.69 5.47
CA ALA A 63 0.92 -0.02 4.86
C ALA A 63 0.84 0.15 3.34
N PRO A 64 1.91 0.61 2.66
CA PRO A 64 1.91 0.73 1.21
C PRO A 64 1.64 -0.61 0.53
N ASP A 65 0.70 -0.65 -0.41
CA ASP A 65 0.42 -1.85 -1.19
C ASP A 65 1.57 -2.17 -2.18
N ALA A 66 1.62 -3.43 -2.63
CA ALA A 66 2.72 -3.90 -3.47
C ALA A 66 2.79 -3.19 -4.84
N ALA A 67 1.66 -2.73 -5.40
CA ALA A 67 1.64 -2.00 -6.66
C ALA A 67 2.10 -0.54 -6.46
N THR A 68 1.71 0.12 -5.37
CA THR A 68 2.26 1.43 -4.97
C THR A 68 3.78 1.37 -4.73
N LEU A 69 4.28 0.34 -4.05
CA LEU A 69 5.72 0.16 -3.83
C LEU A 69 6.48 -0.09 -5.14
N LEU A 70 5.95 -0.94 -6.03
CA LEU A 70 6.52 -1.19 -7.35
C LEU A 70 6.51 0.06 -8.23
N TRP A 71 5.39 0.78 -8.25
CA TRP A 71 5.26 2.03 -9.00
C TRP A 71 6.26 3.08 -8.52
N LEU A 72 6.43 3.27 -7.20
CA LEU A 72 7.42 4.21 -6.66
C LEU A 72 8.86 3.77 -6.93
N ALA A 73 9.17 2.47 -6.86
CA ALA A 73 10.50 1.95 -7.20
C ALA A 73 10.90 2.20 -8.67
N ILE A 74 9.92 2.27 -9.58
CA ILE A 74 10.14 2.57 -11.01
C ILE A 74 10.11 4.08 -11.28
N SER A 75 9.11 4.79 -10.75
CA SER A 75 8.87 6.20 -11.04
C SER A 75 9.87 7.14 -10.38
N LEU A 76 10.30 6.90 -9.14
CA LEU A 76 11.26 7.79 -8.46
C LEU A 76 12.59 7.93 -9.24
N PRO A 77 13.27 6.85 -9.68
CA PRO A 77 14.46 6.97 -10.51
C PRO A 77 14.23 7.70 -11.83
N LEU A 78 13.11 7.42 -12.51
CA LEU A 78 12.77 8.05 -13.79
C LEU A 78 12.48 9.55 -13.64
N VAL A 79 11.68 9.93 -12.64
CA VAL A 79 11.32 11.34 -12.36
C VAL A 79 12.55 12.13 -11.88
N VAL A 80 13.49 11.51 -11.14
CA VAL A 80 14.78 12.14 -10.81
C VAL A 80 15.65 12.35 -12.05
N TRP A 81 15.81 11.32 -12.89
CA TRP A 81 16.60 11.39 -14.13
C TRP A 81 16.05 12.45 -15.09
N ASP A 82 14.73 12.55 -15.19
CA ASP A 82 14.00 13.57 -15.93
C ASP A 82 14.16 14.98 -15.33
N THR A 83 13.98 15.13 -14.02
CA THR A 83 14.18 16.40 -13.31
C THR A 83 15.56 16.99 -13.61
N VAL A 84 16.60 16.15 -13.53
CA VAL A 84 17.97 16.58 -13.83
C VAL A 84 18.16 16.85 -15.33
N TYR A 85 17.54 16.07 -16.23
CA TYR A 85 17.54 16.41 -17.66
C TYR A 85 16.96 17.79 -17.92
N VAL A 86 15.77 18.07 -17.39
CA VAL A 86 14.97 19.27 -17.64
C VAL A 86 15.60 20.51 -17.02
N LEU A 87 16.06 20.43 -15.77
CA LEU A 87 16.65 21.57 -15.06
C LEU A 87 18.15 21.77 -15.39
N GLY A 88 18.82 20.76 -15.94
CA GLY A 88 20.21 20.83 -16.41
C GLY A 88 20.40 21.36 -17.84
N ARG A 89 19.34 21.75 -18.55
CA ARG A 89 19.44 22.26 -19.93
C ARG A 89 20.19 23.60 -19.97
N PRO A 90 21.08 23.85 -20.94
CA PRO A 90 21.36 23.02 -22.11
C PRO A 90 22.42 21.94 -21.91
N HIS A 91 23.08 21.85 -20.75
CA HIS A 91 24.23 20.94 -20.55
C HIS A 91 23.87 19.46 -20.67
N THR A 92 22.63 19.10 -20.36
CA THR A 92 22.05 17.76 -20.49
C THR A 92 21.48 17.45 -21.89
N MET A 93 21.24 18.47 -22.73
CA MET A 93 20.70 18.32 -24.09
C MET A 93 21.78 17.78 -25.05
N GLU A 94 21.37 17.33 -26.23
CA GLU A 94 22.32 16.85 -27.25
C GLU A 94 23.44 17.86 -27.52
N ASN A 95 24.69 17.40 -27.63
CA ASN A 95 25.92 18.22 -27.72
C ASN A 95 26.30 18.96 -26.42
N GLY A 96 25.50 18.86 -25.36
CA GLY A 96 25.85 19.33 -24.02
C GLY A 96 26.83 18.38 -23.29
N TRP A 97 27.70 18.93 -22.45
CA TRP A 97 28.79 18.19 -21.80
C TRP A 97 28.34 17.18 -20.73
N LEU A 98 27.10 17.26 -20.25
CA LEU A 98 26.49 16.28 -19.34
C LEU A 98 25.80 15.13 -20.09
N HIS A 99 25.41 15.35 -21.37
CA HIS A 99 24.49 14.50 -22.12
C HIS A 99 24.93 13.03 -22.17
N TRP A 100 26.21 12.80 -22.45
CA TRP A 100 26.81 11.47 -22.46
C TRP A 100 27.33 11.09 -21.06
N PRO A 101 27.05 9.87 -20.55
CA PRO A 101 26.25 8.82 -21.16
C PRO A 101 24.75 8.88 -20.80
N LEU A 102 24.40 9.54 -19.69
CA LEU A 102 23.12 9.30 -18.99
C LEU A 102 21.88 9.81 -19.72
N TRP A 103 21.99 10.89 -20.50
CA TRP A 103 20.83 11.51 -21.18
C TRP A 103 20.82 11.30 -22.70
N THR A 104 21.70 10.45 -23.22
CA THR A 104 21.70 10.02 -24.64
C THR A 104 20.30 9.66 -25.18
N PRO A 105 19.42 8.94 -24.45
CA PRO A 105 18.05 8.65 -24.93
C PRO A 105 17.19 9.89 -25.16
N TYR A 106 17.46 11.00 -24.45
CA TYR A 106 16.73 12.25 -24.63
C TYR A 106 17.02 12.98 -25.93
N ARG A 107 18.02 12.54 -26.73
CA ARG A 107 18.12 12.98 -28.12
C ARG A 107 16.87 12.56 -28.89
N LEU A 108 16.64 11.24 -28.99
CA LEU A 108 15.45 10.69 -29.66
C LEU A 108 14.16 11.20 -29.01
N TYR A 109 14.09 11.23 -27.68
CA TYR A 109 12.88 11.74 -27.00
C TYR A 109 12.61 13.21 -27.30
N GLY A 110 13.64 14.04 -27.51
CA GLY A 110 13.49 15.43 -27.95
C GLY A 110 13.19 15.63 -29.45
N GLU A 111 13.42 14.59 -30.27
CA GLU A 111 12.98 14.52 -31.68
C GLU A 111 11.50 14.07 -31.78
N ILE A 112 11.04 13.20 -30.87
CA ILE A 112 9.63 12.78 -30.75
C ILE A 112 8.78 13.86 -30.08
N ASP A 113 9.25 14.40 -28.95
CA ASP A 113 8.52 15.39 -28.16
C ASP A 113 9.34 16.67 -28.08
N HIS A 114 8.94 17.65 -28.88
CA HIS A 114 9.65 18.92 -28.99
C HIS A 114 9.63 19.78 -27.71
N VAL A 115 8.80 19.45 -26.70
CA VAL A 115 8.87 20.01 -25.34
C VAL A 115 10.18 19.62 -24.65
N TYR A 116 10.76 18.48 -25.03
CA TYR A 116 12.07 18.02 -24.59
C TYR A 116 13.22 18.50 -25.49
N GLY A 117 12.96 18.67 -26.79
CA GLY A 117 13.94 19.08 -27.79
C GLY A 117 14.34 20.56 -27.81
N TRP A 118 15.18 20.89 -28.79
CA TRP A 118 15.72 22.25 -29.01
C TRP A 118 14.64 23.29 -29.39
N LYS A 119 13.52 22.89 -29.99
CA LYS A 119 12.39 23.78 -30.34
C LYS A 119 11.89 24.53 -29.10
N ALA A 120 11.46 23.83 -28.05
CA ALA A 120 10.95 24.45 -26.83
C ALA A 120 12.03 25.27 -26.09
N PHE A 121 13.29 24.82 -26.10
CA PHE A 121 14.41 25.54 -25.48
C PHE A 121 14.69 26.88 -26.17
N HIS A 122 14.82 26.90 -27.50
CA HIS A 122 15.04 28.14 -28.26
C HIS A 122 13.83 29.08 -28.24
N ALA A 123 12.61 28.54 -28.23
CA ALA A 123 11.38 29.31 -28.02
C ALA A 123 11.24 29.85 -26.58
N LYS A 124 12.15 29.49 -25.65
CA LYS A 124 12.10 29.82 -24.22
C LYS A 124 10.78 29.41 -23.55
N SER A 125 10.22 28.27 -23.96
CA SER A 125 8.99 27.75 -23.36
C SER A 125 9.22 27.41 -21.89
N GLY A 126 8.53 28.13 -21.00
CA GLY A 126 8.59 27.88 -19.55
C GLY A 126 7.91 26.58 -19.13
N PHE A 127 7.11 25.96 -20.01
CA PHE A 127 6.29 24.79 -19.68
C PHE A 127 7.14 23.61 -19.17
N THR A 128 8.18 23.21 -19.91
CA THR A 128 9.00 22.06 -19.52
C THR A 128 9.75 22.33 -18.20
N ALA A 129 10.31 23.53 -18.03
CA ALA A 129 11.01 23.89 -16.81
C ALA A 129 10.08 23.89 -15.58
N ALA A 130 8.82 24.33 -15.74
CA ALA A 130 7.81 24.26 -14.69
C ALA A 130 7.42 22.80 -14.36
N GLN A 131 7.27 21.93 -15.38
CA GLN A 131 7.06 20.49 -15.19
C GLN A 131 8.22 19.86 -14.39
N GLY A 132 9.48 20.14 -14.77
CA GLY A 132 10.67 19.66 -14.05
C GLY A 132 10.78 20.20 -12.62
N ALA A 133 10.37 21.44 -12.37
CA ALA A 133 10.32 21.99 -11.01
C ALA A 133 9.27 21.28 -10.14
N LEU A 134 8.11 20.93 -10.70
CA LEU A 134 7.10 20.11 -10.02
C LEU A 134 7.58 18.66 -9.82
N ASN A 135 8.35 18.08 -10.76
CA ASN A 135 8.98 16.77 -10.63
C ASN A 135 9.96 16.71 -9.43
N ALA A 136 10.69 17.81 -9.16
CA ALA A 136 11.54 17.93 -7.97
C ALA A 136 10.73 17.92 -6.65
N VAL A 137 9.63 18.68 -6.59
CA VAL A 137 8.74 18.73 -5.41
C VAL A 137 8.04 17.38 -5.19
N GLU A 138 7.54 16.77 -6.27
CA GLU A 138 6.95 15.44 -6.29
C GLU A 138 7.89 14.37 -5.73
N THR A 139 9.15 14.38 -6.21
CA THR A 139 10.21 13.49 -5.71
C THR A 139 10.42 13.66 -4.21
N ALA A 140 10.53 14.90 -3.72
CA ALA A 140 10.71 15.19 -2.30
C ALA A 140 9.52 14.69 -1.45
N MET A 141 8.28 14.85 -1.94
CA MET A 141 7.08 14.35 -1.27
C MET A 141 7.02 12.82 -1.25
N TYR A 142 7.30 12.14 -2.36
CA TYR A 142 7.32 10.68 -2.41
C TYR A 142 8.45 10.07 -1.56
N LEU A 143 9.62 10.72 -1.49
CA LEU A 143 10.69 10.32 -0.56
C LEU A 143 10.25 10.49 0.90
N ALA A 144 9.57 11.59 1.26
CA ALA A 144 9.01 11.81 2.59
C ALA A 144 7.90 10.81 2.94
N TYR A 145 7.11 10.36 1.97
CA TYR A 145 6.13 9.28 2.11
C TYR A 145 6.80 7.91 2.32
N ALA A 146 7.85 7.59 1.55
CA ALA A 146 8.53 6.29 1.64
C ALA A 146 9.43 6.17 2.89
N TRP A 147 10.02 7.26 3.36
CA TRP A 147 10.98 7.31 4.47
C TRP A 147 10.54 6.51 5.73
N PRO A 148 9.30 6.63 6.25
CA PRO A 148 8.87 5.92 7.46
C PRO A 148 8.68 4.41 7.26
N CYS A 149 8.68 3.94 6.02
CA CYS A 149 8.64 2.53 5.63
C CYS A 149 10.05 1.97 5.34
N LEU A 150 10.91 2.77 4.71
CA LEU A 150 12.31 2.42 4.42
C LEU A 150 13.17 2.33 5.69
N THR A 151 12.89 3.16 6.69
CA THR A 151 13.67 3.22 7.95
C THR A 151 13.21 2.26 9.04
N ARG A 152 12.18 1.43 8.78
CA ARG A 152 11.60 0.53 9.79
C ARG A 152 11.80 -0.94 9.43
N GLU A 153 12.93 -1.49 9.86
CA GLU A 153 13.22 -2.93 9.76
C GLU A 153 12.03 -3.76 10.27
N GLY A 154 11.59 -4.72 9.44
CA GLY A 154 10.50 -5.65 9.74
C GLY A 154 9.08 -5.07 9.84
N ARG A 155 8.86 -3.75 9.81
CA ARG A 155 7.53 -3.13 9.99
C ARG A 155 7.07 -2.33 8.78
N ARG A 156 6.39 -3.02 7.85
CA ARG A 156 5.73 -2.42 6.67
C ARG A 156 4.55 -1.50 6.99
N ALA A 157 4.00 -1.57 8.21
CA ALA A 157 2.87 -0.78 8.65
C ALA A 157 3.29 0.37 9.59
N VAL A 158 2.73 1.56 9.35
CA VAL A 158 2.99 2.79 10.10
C VAL A 158 1.68 3.27 10.74
N THR A 159 1.68 3.42 12.07
CA THR A 159 0.51 3.78 12.87
C THR A 159 0.50 5.25 13.29
N GLY A 160 -0.68 5.73 13.69
CA GLY A 160 -0.88 7.03 14.32
C GLY A 160 -0.41 8.23 13.47
N ARG A 161 0.03 9.30 14.13
CA ARG A 161 0.38 10.58 13.49
C ARG A 161 1.45 10.44 12.38
N ALA A 162 2.40 9.52 12.51
CA ALA A 162 3.40 9.28 11.47
C ALA A 162 2.81 8.62 10.21
N GLY A 163 1.86 7.69 10.38
CA GLY A 163 1.14 7.07 9.27
C GLY A 163 0.23 8.08 8.58
N ALA A 164 -0.52 8.88 9.35
CA ALA A 164 -1.41 9.90 8.82
C ALA A 164 -0.67 10.95 7.97
N TRP A 165 0.50 11.43 8.44
CA TRP A 165 1.34 12.32 7.64
C TRP A 165 1.87 11.67 6.36
N ALA A 166 2.32 10.41 6.43
CA ALA A 166 2.79 9.70 5.25
C ALA A 166 1.68 9.60 4.18
N VAL A 167 0.51 9.06 4.53
CA VAL A 167 -0.60 8.90 3.58
C VAL A 167 -1.05 10.24 2.99
N LEU A 168 -1.15 11.29 3.81
CA LEU A 168 -1.54 12.62 3.34
C LEU A 168 -0.53 13.21 2.33
N ILE A 169 0.77 13.04 2.58
CA ILE A 169 1.84 13.49 1.67
C ILE A 169 1.83 12.66 0.37
N GLY A 170 1.75 11.33 0.47
CA GLY A 170 1.73 10.44 -0.70
C GLY A 170 0.49 10.64 -1.58
N PHE A 171 -0.68 10.85 -0.97
CA PHE A 171 -1.92 11.17 -1.67
C PHE A 171 -1.81 12.53 -2.38
N SER A 172 -1.31 13.56 -1.69
CA SER A 172 -1.13 14.90 -2.26
C SER A 172 -0.13 14.90 -3.42
N ALA A 173 0.94 14.11 -3.32
CA ALA A 173 1.89 13.89 -4.41
C ALA A 173 1.22 13.21 -5.62
N ALA A 174 0.44 12.15 -5.40
CA ALA A 174 -0.26 11.45 -6.48
C ALA A 174 -1.32 12.32 -7.18
N VAL A 175 -2.06 13.16 -6.45
CA VAL A 175 -2.94 14.18 -7.03
C VAL A 175 -2.13 15.16 -7.89
N MET A 176 -1.01 15.66 -7.38
CA MET A 176 -0.13 16.57 -8.15
C MET A 176 0.42 15.89 -9.41
N THR A 177 0.87 14.64 -9.34
CA THR A 177 1.34 13.87 -10.51
C THR A 177 0.24 13.75 -11.56
N LEU A 178 -0.97 13.34 -11.15
CA LEU A 178 -2.11 13.19 -12.07
C LEU A 178 -2.50 14.54 -12.70
N SER A 179 -2.66 15.60 -11.91
CA SER A 179 -3.01 16.94 -12.41
C SER A 179 -1.95 17.49 -13.38
N LYS A 180 -0.67 17.28 -13.07
CA LYS A 180 0.47 17.67 -13.91
C LYS A 180 0.49 16.94 -15.25
N THR A 181 0.29 15.62 -15.25
CA THR A 181 0.22 14.83 -16.49
C THR A 181 -1.04 15.15 -17.30
N VAL A 182 -2.20 15.33 -16.68
CA VAL A 182 -3.43 15.79 -17.38
C VAL A 182 -3.21 17.18 -18.00
N LEU A 183 -2.57 18.11 -17.29
CA LEU A 183 -2.20 19.42 -17.83
C LEU A 183 -1.27 19.28 -19.06
N TYR A 184 -0.40 18.28 -19.11
CA TYR A 184 0.45 18.05 -20.28
C TYR A 184 -0.33 17.59 -21.52
N TRP A 185 -1.25 16.64 -21.36
CA TRP A 185 -2.13 16.21 -22.44
C TRP A 185 -3.04 17.34 -22.93
N LEU A 186 -3.53 18.19 -22.02
CA LEU A 186 -4.31 19.38 -22.37
C LEU A 186 -3.45 20.47 -23.03
N HIS A 187 -2.18 20.65 -22.63
CA HIS A 187 -1.26 21.57 -23.29
C HIS A 187 -1.09 21.23 -24.77
N GLU A 188 -0.85 19.96 -25.10
CA GLU A 188 -0.74 19.54 -26.49
C GLU A 188 -2.07 19.59 -27.24
N TYR A 189 -3.20 19.24 -26.61
CA TYR A 189 -4.50 19.42 -27.25
C TYR A 189 -4.80 20.89 -27.60
N TYR A 190 -4.55 21.82 -26.68
CA TYR A 190 -4.82 23.25 -26.89
C TYR A 190 -3.74 23.98 -27.70
N SER A 191 -2.54 23.42 -27.86
CA SER A 191 -1.50 23.93 -28.79
C SER A 191 -1.71 23.47 -30.23
N GLY A 192 -2.67 22.58 -30.51
CA GLY A 192 -2.85 21.95 -31.82
C GLY A 192 -1.85 20.82 -32.09
N PHE A 193 -1.34 20.18 -31.03
CA PHE A 193 -0.29 19.17 -31.01
C PHE A 193 1.06 19.69 -31.53
N ASP A 194 1.39 20.95 -31.26
CA ASP A 194 2.58 21.64 -31.80
C ASP A 194 3.91 20.91 -31.50
N ASN A 195 3.99 20.12 -30.42
CA ASN A 195 5.22 19.42 -30.06
C ASN A 195 5.27 17.94 -30.45
N ILE A 196 4.14 17.33 -30.81
CA ILE A 196 4.02 15.88 -31.06
C ILE A 196 3.30 15.49 -32.36
N GLY A 197 2.60 16.42 -33.02
CA GLY A 197 1.76 16.17 -34.20
C GLY A 197 2.53 15.88 -35.50
N HIS A 198 3.86 15.98 -35.48
CA HIS A 198 4.73 15.62 -36.60
C HIS A 198 5.10 14.12 -36.63
N ASN A 199 4.82 13.37 -35.56
CA ASN A 199 5.17 11.95 -35.45
C ASN A 199 4.25 11.06 -36.30
N ASP A 200 4.77 9.91 -36.73
CA ASP A 200 3.93 8.81 -37.18
C ASP A 200 3.16 8.17 -36.00
N LEU A 201 2.09 7.46 -36.31
CA LEU A 201 1.21 6.87 -35.29
C LEU A 201 1.90 5.82 -34.40
N VAL A 202 2.89 5.09 -34.89
CA VAL A 202 3.60 4.07 -34.10
C VAL A 202 4.53 4.75 -33.11
N SER A 203 5.34 5.72 -33.56
CA SER A 203 6.20 6.52 -32.68
C SER A 203 5.38 7.28 -31.64
N LEU A 204 4.28 7.93 -32.05
CA LEU A 204 3.37 8.62 -31.13
C LEU A 204 2.77 7.68 -30.08
N ILE A 205 2.34 6.47 -30.47
CA ILE A 205 1.76 5.49 -29.54
C ILE A 205 2.80 5.00 -28.53
N PHE A 206 3.96 4.52 -29.00
CA PHE A 206 4.93 3.82 -28.15
C PHE A 206 5.89 4.74 -27.40
N LEU A 207 6.19 5.94 -27.93
CA LEU A 207 7.16 6.86 -27.36
C LEU A 207 6.51 8.08 -26.67
N TRP A 208 5.21 8.34 -26.87
CA TRP A 208 4.50 9.42 -26.15
C TRP A 208 3.26 8.96 -25.38
N ILE A 209 2.29 8.32 -26.04
CA ILE A 209 1.00 7.94 -25.44
C ILE A 209 1.18 6.90 -24.32
N ILE A 210 1.86 5.79 -24.59
CA ILE A 210 2.05 4.72 -23.60
C ILE A 210 2.90 5.18 -22.41
N PRO A 211 4.05 5.87 -22.61
CA PRO A 211 4.81 6.46 -21.50
C PRO A 211 3.98 7.42 -20.65
N ASN A 212 3.42 8.51 -21.21
CA ASN A 212 2.68 9.48 -20.40
C ASN A 212 1.38 8.88 -19.80
N GLY A 213 0.75 7.93 -20.50
CA GLY A 213 -0.41 7.19 -20.00
C GLY A 213 -0.12 6.34 -18.76
N ALA A 214 1.10 5.80 -18.62
CA ALA A 214 1.49 5.06 -17.41
C ALA A 214 1.44 5.93 -16.14
N TRP A 215 1.82 7.22 -16.23
CA TRP A 215 1.72 8.15 -15.11
C TRP A 215 0.26 8.45 -14.74
N LEU A 216 -0.66 8.55 -15.73
CA LEU A 216 -2.08 8.68 -15.45
C LEU A 216 -2.62 7.48 -14.65
N VAL A 217 -2.29 6.26 -15.07
CA VAL A 217 -2.73 5.02 -14.41
C VAL A 217 -2.12 4.86 -13.02
N GLY A 218 -0.80 4.98 -12.89
CA GLY A 218 -0.08 4.80 -11.63
C GLY A 218 -0.49 5.83 -10.56
N SER A 219 -0.66 7.09 -10.96
CA SER A 219 -1.12 8.15 -10.05
C SER A 219 -2.58 7.93 -9.63
N THR A 220 -3.45 7.51 -10.54
CA THR A 220 -4.85 7.18 -10.23
C THR A 220 -4.95 6.00 -9.25
N TRP A 221 -4.10 4.97 -9.41
CA TRP A 221 -4.00 3.88 -8.43
C TRP A 221 -3.57 4.37 -7.05
N MET A 222 -2.54 5.21 -6.97
CA MET A 222 -2.08 5.77 -5.68
C MET A 222 -3.15 6.65 -5.02
N ILE A 223 -3.86 7.49 -5.77
CA ILE A 223 -4.99 8.29 -5.26
C ILE A 223 -6.07 7.37 -4.68
N TYR A 224 -6.44 6.30 -5.38
CA TYR A 224 -7.43 5.33 -4.91
C TYR A 224 -6.97 4.55 -3.66
N SER A 225 -5.74 4.02 -3.67
CA SER A 225 -5.18 3.21 -2.58
C SER A 225 -5.01 4.05 -1.31
N LEU A 226 -4.33 5.20 -1.41
CA LEU A 226 -4.07 6.09 -0.28
C LEU A 226 -5.34 6.81 0.20
N GLY A 227 -6.23 7.20 -0.73
CA GLY A 227 -7.54 7.77 -0.39
C GLY A 227 -8.42 6.78 0.38
N SER A 228 -8.40 5.49 0.01
CA SER A 228 -9.10 4.44 0.76
C SER A 228 -8.59 4.30 2.19
N ASP A 229 -7.27 4.42 2.41
CA ASP A 229 -6.69 4.39 3.76
C ASP A 229 -7.01 5.64 4.59
N ILE A 230 -7.12 6.82 3.97
CA ILE A 230 -7.62 8.04 4.64
C ILE A 230 -9.06 7.82 5.11
N LEU A 231 -9.94 7.31 4.24
CA LEU A 231 -11.36 7.07 4.56
C LEU A 231 -11.49 6.07 5.72
N ARG A 232 -10.80 4.92 5.67
CA ARG A 232 -10.76 3.94 6.77
C ARG A 232 -10.31 4.55 8.10
N GLY A 233 -9.36 5.49 8.06
CA GLY A 233 -8.88 6.19 9.25
C GLY A 233 -9.93 7.12 9.87
N ILE A 234 -10.71 7.81 9.02
CA ILE A 234 -11.82 8.67 9.44
C ILE A 234 -12.99 7.83 9.97
N GLU A 235 -13.34 6.75 9.28
CA GLU A 235 -14.37 5.79 9.69
C GLU A 235 -14.07 5.21 11.08
N ALA A 236 -12.86 4.66 11.28
CA ALA A 236 -12.41 4.12 12.55
C ALA A 236 -12.46 5.17 13.68
N ALA A 237 -12.01 6.40 13.41
CA ALA A 237 -12.07 7.49 14.38
C ALA A 237 -13.51 7.95 14.71
N SER A 238 -14.47 7.76 13.80
CA SER A 238 -15.87 8.11 14.01
C SER A 238 -16.58 7.13 14.96
N HIS A 239 -16.36 5.82 14.79
CA HIS A 239 -17.01 4.79 15.62
C HIS A 239 -16.56 4.81 17.09
N VAL A 240 -15.32 5.21 17.36
CA VAL A 240 -14.75 5.32 18.73
C VAL A 240 -15.47 6.37 19.61
N LYS A 241 -16.32 7.25 19.05
CA LYS A 241 -17.09 8.25 19.80
C LYS A 241 -18.49 7.80 20.28
N THR A 242 -18.78 6.50 20.25
CA THR A 242 -20.15 5.97 20.43
C THR A 242 -20.36 5.10 21.68
N GLU A 243 -19.38 5.08 22.59
CA GLU A 243 -19.42 4.39 23.90
C GLU A 243 -19.10 5.38 25.03
#